data_AF-A0A8T1WH82-F1
#
_entry.id   AF-A0A8T1WH82-F1
#
_cell.length_a   1.000
_cell.length_b   1.000
_cell.length_c   1.000
_cell.angle_alpha   90.00
_cell.angle_beta   90.00
_cell.angle_gamma   90.00
#
_symmetry.space_group_name_H-M   'P 1'
#
loop_
_entity.id
_entity.type
_entity.pdbx_description
1 polymer ?
#
loop_
_entity_poly.entity_id
_entity_poly.type
_entity_poly.pdbx_seq_one_letter_code
_entity_poly.pdbx_strand_id
1 'polypeptide(L)'
;MQSSHDVVFGDPLKPVKLDDFRNVLIRQEETIIFALIERAQFPRNLEVYVSMKESKSAAFGGLKGKYTTFDGSLLDFMLLETEKLHALTRRYTSPDENAFFPHLLPEPILPIIDYPRVLNPNRININNQIMSVYQEKILPGLTTLASDDTAYGSTATADIAVLQALSKRIHFGKFIAEAKFQAETERYTKLILANNADGIMEALTNLAVEKKVLERVKLKASTYGQDPNAPATSADKDMKVNPQLISDLYRDFVMPLTKEVQVQYLLQRVAHPSIAVAGVDGSFCWLAAQAHFGGQTLQKDQLLQAESISKVFYDVNANRTAYGVVPIEDSRLGMIKETQAQLMRSSLKVSAEIVLTRSFIFAAKDKQLGKNADVTKVFCPTDTDARLLAQAEQCWPSAQVVSVPNVSEAASRAFNEASTVAVTTAGAADSHGLEQVDTSHALASEVGASESKSFIRFVIVSKGYPAATGKDKSCLSMEIKHEVGSLLSALDVWKKHGINLTCLESIYRQEQGGYDFFVEVVGHFDDDNVRQAVEELQSVCTVKHLGSFPIAKRPIRS
;
A
#
# COMPACT_ATOMS: atom_id res chain seq x y z
N MET A 1 17.51 34.29 -13.37
CA MET A 1 16.34 33.45 -13.02
C MET A 1 16.78 32.51 -11.91
N GLN A 2 16.16 32.54 -10.73
CA GLN A 2 16.40 31.51 -9.72
C GLN A 2 15.86 30.17 -10.22
N SER A 3 16.63 29.09 -10.04
CA SER A 3 16.19 27.75 -10.41
C SER A 3 14.96 27.38 -9.55
N SER A 4 14.03 26.60 -10.09
CA SER A 4 12.98 25.99 -9.26
C SER A 4 13.58 25.13 -8.14
N HIS A 5 14.79 24.59 -8.34
CA HIS A 5 15.52 23.89 -7.29
C HIS A 5 15.95 24.81 -6.15
N ASP A 6 16.42 26.04 -6.40
CA ASP A 6 16.87 26.95 -5.34
C ASP A 6 15.70 27.41 -4.46
N VAL A 7 14.51 27.50 -5.05
CA VAL A 7 13.27 27.89 -4.36
C VAL A 7 12.72 26.74 -3.52
N VAL A 8 12.83 25.50 -4.01
CA VAL A 8 12.30 24.32 -3.32
C VAL A 8 13.27 23.75 -2.29
N PHE A 9 14.57 23.78 -2.59
CA PHE A 9 15.64 23.16 -1.80
C PHE A 9 16.64 24.22 -1.30
N GLY A 10 16.13 25.38 -0.87
CA GLY A 10 16.92 26.44 -0.24
C GLY A 10 17.38 26.07 1.18
N ASP A 11 17.54 27.08 2.05
CA ASP A 11 17.99 26.89 3.44
C ASP A 11 17.12 25.86 4.20
N PRO A 12 17.67 24.71 4.63
CA PRO A 12 16.93 23.65 5.32
C PRO A 12 16.39 24.07 6.70
N LEU A 13 16.91 25.16 7.29
CA LEU A 13 16.46 25.68 8.58
C LEU A 13 15.30 26.67 8.45
N LYS A 14 14.98 27.11 7.22
CA LYS A 14 13.91 28.08 6.99
C LYS A 14 12.55 27.36 6.93
N PRO A 15 11.54 27.81 7.71
CA PRO A 15 10.18 27.30 7.58
C PRO A 15 9.65 27.50 6.16
N VAL A 16 9.04 26.46 5.63
CA VAL A 16 8.54 26.38 4.26
C VAL A 16 7.21 27.11 4.19
N LYS A 17 7.09 28.15 3.34
CA LYS A 17 5.84 28.91 3.18
C LYS A 17 5.18 28.61 1.83
N LEU A 18 3.85 28.65 1.83
CA LEU A 18 3.04 28.51 0.60
C LEU A 18 3.45 29.51 -0.50
N ASP A 19 3.80 30.74 -0.11
CA ASP A 19 4.22 31.78 -1.04
C ASP A 19 5.55 31.45 -1.74
N ASP A 20 6.43 30.68 -1.09
CA ASP A 20 7.71 30.24 -1.70
C ASP A 20 7.43 29.38 -2.95
N PHE A 21 6.35 28.59 -2.95
CA PHE A 21 6.01 27.67 -4.05
C PHE A 21 5.10 28.27 -5.12
N ARG A 22 4.54 29.46 -4.91
CA ARG A 22 3.51 30.03 -5.79
C ARG A 22 3.96 30.11 -7.24
N ASN A 23 5.19 30.56 -7.49
CA ASN A 23 5.74 30.68 -8.84
C ASN A 23 6.00 29.31 -9.49
N VAL A 24 6.37 28.30 -8.70
CA VAL A 24 6.57 26.92 -9.18
C VAL A 24 5.23 26.33 -9.63
N LEU A 25 4.17 26.50 -8.82
CA LEU A 25 2.83 26.03 -9.15
C LEU A 25 2.26 26.69 -10.41
N ILE A 26 2.42 28.01 -10.54
CA ILE A 26 1.98 28.77 -11.72
C ILE A 26 2.70 28.30 -12.99
N ARG A 27 4.00 27.98 -12.90
CA ARG A 27 4.78 27.45 -14.02
C ARG A 27 4.36 26.04 -14.40
N GLN A 28 4.13 25.16 -13.42
CA GLN A 28 3.65 23.80 -13.69
C GLN A 28 2.24 23.81 -14.32
N GLU A 29 1.37 24.75 -13.95
CA GLU A 29 0.09 24.97 -14.64
C GLU A 29 0.30 25.28 -16.13
N GLU A 30 1.27 26.14 -16.47
CA GLU A 30 1.58 26.46 -17.88
C GLU A 30 2.09 25.23 -18.63
N THR A 31 2.98 24.46 -18.01
CA THR A 31 3.50 23.22 -18.60
C THR A 31 2.38 22.23 -18.91
N ILE A 32 1.43 22.03 -17.99
CA ILE A 32 0.30 21.12 -18.21
C ILE A 32 -0.60 21.64 -19.32
N ILE A 33 -0.95 22.93 -19.30
CA ILE A 33 -1.83 23.53 -20.33
C ILE A 33 -1.20 23.36 -21.72
N PHE A 34 0.10 23.66 -21.85
CA PHE A 34 0.80 23.51 -23.12
C PHE A 34 0.85 22.05 -23.57
N ALA A 35 1.20 21.12 -22.68
CA ALA A 35 1.24 19.70 -23.01
C ALA A 35 -0.13 19.16 -23.46
N LEU A 36 -1.22 19.60 -22.82
CA LEU A 36 -2.59 19.21 -23.21
C LEU A 36 -2.99 19.79 -24.57
N ILE A 37 -2.62 21.05 -24.86
CA ILE A 37 -2.89 21.68 -26.17
C ILE A 37 -2.13 20.95 -27.27
N GLU A 38 -0.86 20.60 -27.05
CA GLU A 38 -0.08 19.83 -28.02
C GLU A 38 -0.63 18.42 -28.20
N ARG A 39 -1.03 17.75 -27.12
CA ARG A 39 -1.63 16.40 -27.20
C ARG A 39 -2.94 16.39 -27.98
N ALA A 40 -3.77 17.43 -27.86
CA ALA A 40 -5.06 17.52 -28.53
C ALA A 40 -4.96 17.60 -30.06
N GLN A 41 -3.77 17.90 -30.61
CA GLN A 41 -3.56 17.94 -32.06
C GLN A 41 -3.52 16.55 -32.71
N PHE A 42 -3.38 15.49 -31.92
CA PHE A 42 -3.35 14.11 -32.40
C PHE A 42 -4.67 13.38 -32.09
N PRO A 43 -5.13 12.48 -32.97
CA PRO A 43 -6.21 11.54 -32.66
C PRO A 43 -5.91 10.71 -31.41
N ARG A 44 -6.92 9.99 -30.91
CA ARG A 44 -6.73 9.15 -29.72
C ARG A 44 -5.72 8.05 -29.96
N ASN A 45 -5.67 7.44 -31.16
CA ASN A 45 -4.72 6.37 -31.49
C ASN A 45 -4.73 5.24 -30.45
N LEU A 46 -5.88 4.56 -30.32
CA LEU A 46 -6.12 3.57 -29.26
C LEU A 46 -5.02 2.50 -29.15
N GLU A 47 -4.43 2.11 -30.28
CA GLU A 47 -3.34 1.11 -30.36
C GLU A 47 -2.09 1.50 -29.55
N VAL A 48 -1.89 2.80 -29.23
CA VAL A 48 -0.79 3.27 -28.38
C VAL A 48 -0.92 2.77 -26.94
N TYR A 49 -2.15 2.48 -26.49
CA TYR A 49 -2.47 2.11 -25.09
C TYR A 49 -2.86 0.64 -24.93
N VAL A 50 -3.00 -0.10 -26.03
CA VAL A 50 -3.33 -1.54 -25.99
C VAL A 50 -2.03 -2.32 -25.78
N SER A 51 -2.09 -3.42 -25.02
CA SER A 51 -0.95 -4.33 -24.87
C SER A 51 -0.49 -4.81 -26.25
N MET A 52 0.82 -4.81 -26.49
CA MET A 52 1.37 -5.23 -27.78
C MET A 52 1.02 -6.67 -28.17
N LYS A 53 0.71 -7.54 -27.19
CA LYS A 53 0.23 -8.91 -27.47
C LYS A 53 -1.23 -8.95 -27.94
N GLU A 54 -2.02 -7.95 -27.56
CA GLU A 54 -3.45 -7.85 -27.84
C GLU A 54 -3.73 -6.97 -29.07
N SER A 55 -2.77 -6.10 -29.44
CA SER A 55 -2.88 -5.24 -30.62
C SER A 55 -3.05 -6.06 -31.89
N LYS A 56 -3.97 -5.62 -32.75
CA LYS A 56 -4.24 -6.21 -34.07
C LYS A 56 -3.84 -5.27 -35.22
N SER A 57 -3.22 -4.14 -34.91
CA SER A 57 -2.86 -3.13 -35.90
C SER A 57 -1.70 -3.58 -36.78
N ALA A 58 -1.86 -3.47 -38.10
CA ALA A 58 -0.81 -3.79 -39.06
C ALA A 58 0.39 -2.84 -38.95
N ALA A 59 0.18 -1.62 -38.43
CA ALA A 59 1.25 -0.66 -38.14
C ALA A 59 2.05 -1.03 -36.90
N PHE A 60 1.48 -1.85 -35.99
CA PHE A 60 2.14 -2.41 -34.82
C PHE A 60 2.51 -3.89 -35.03
N GLY A 61 3.60 -4.14 -35.75
CA GLY A 61 4.15 -5.49 -35.94
C GLY A 61 4.94 -6.04 -34.74
N GLY A 62 4.73 -5.51 -33.54
CA GLY A 62 5.52 -5.78 -32.33
C GLY A 62 6.89 -5.08 -32.31
N LEU A 63 7.50 -5.01 -31.12
CA LEU A 63 8.87 -4.49 -30.97
C LEU A 63 9.89 -5.50 -31.52
N LYS A 64 10.93 -4.99 -32.18
CA LYS A 64 11.97 -5.81 -32.82
C LYS A 64 13.22 -5.93 -31.96
N GLY A 65 14.04 -6.94 -32.24
CA GLY A 65 15.36 -7.12 -31.61
C GLY A 65 15.25 -7.50 -30.14
N LYS A 66 16.00 -6.85 -29.27
CA LYS A 66 16.04 -7.16 -27.82
C LYS A 66 14.75 -6.84 -27.06
N TYR A 67 13.77 -6.25 -27.72
CA TYR A 67 12.53 -5.76 -27.11
C TYR A 67 11.32 -6.67 -27.36
N THR A 68 11.52 -7.82 -28.02
CA THR A 68 10.44 -8.76 -28.38
C THR A 68 9.73 -9.37 -27.17
N THR A 69 10.32 -9.29 -25.99
CA THR A 69 9.78 -9.87 -24.74
C THR A 69 9.06 -8.85 -23.87
N PHE A 70 9.00 -7.56 -24.26
CA PHE A 70 8.31 -6.55 -23.48
C PHE A 70 6.79 -6.78 -23.50
N ASP A 71 6.16 -6.73 -22.32
CA ASP A 71 4.75 -7.04 -22.12
C ASP A 71 4.00 -5.80 -21.61
N GLY A 72 3.69 -4.89 -22.53
CA GLY A 72 3.00 -3.63 -22.24
C GLY A 72 2.55 -2.92 -23.51
N SER A 73 1.97 -1.73 -23.37
CA SER A 73 1.58 -0.88 -24.51
C SER A 73 2.78 -0.09 -25.08
N LEU A 74 2.60 0.60 -26.22
CA LEU A 74 3.64 1.51 -26.72
C LEU A 74 3.90 2.64 -25.73
N LEU A 75 2.84 3.20 -25.13
CA LEU A 75 2.99 4.22 -24.11
C LEU A 75 3.84 3.72 -22.95
N ASP A 76 3.58 2.51 -22.44
CA ASP A 76 4.35 1.92 -21.33
C ASP A 76 5.82 1.77 -21.72
N PHE A 77 6.09 1.24 -22.91
CA PHE A 77 7.45 1.06 -23.42
C PHE A 77 8.20 2.39 -23.51
N MET A 78 7.61 3.36 -24.21
CA MET A 78 8.25 4.66 -24.45
C MET A 78 8.43 5.44 -23.15
N LEU A 79 7.45 5.39 -22.25
CA LEU A 79 7.54 6.04 -20.95
C LEU A 79 8.66 5.39 -20.13
N LEU A 80 8.66 4.07 -19.96
CA LEU A 80 9.68 3.34 -19.21
C LEU A 80 11.09 3.66 -19.70
N GLU A 81 11.35 3.56 -21.01
CA GLU A 81 12.69 3.82 -21.56
C GLU A 81 13.10 5.29 -21.41
N THR A 82 12.13 6.22 -21.49
CA THR A 82 12.36 7.64 -21.17
C THR A 82 12.72 7.82 -19.70
N GLU A 83 12.02 7.15 -18.79
CA GLU A 83 12.32 7.21 -17.35
C GLU A 83 13.69 6.61 -17.03
N LYS A 84 14.07 5.50 -17.68
CA LYS A 84 15.42 4.93 -17.51
C LYS A 84 16.50 5.93 -17.90
N LEU A 85 16.35 6.63 -19.03
CA LEU A 85 17.29 7.68 -19.45
C LEU A 85 17.35 8.83 -18.44
N HIS A 86 16.21 9.27 -17.94
CA HIS A 86 16.14 10.31 -16.92
C HIS A 86 16.73 9.86 -15.56
N ALA A 87 16.60 8.58 -15.19
CA ALA A 87 17.15 8.01 -13.97
C ALA A 87 18.68 8.03 -13.98
N LEU A 88 19.31 7.68 -15.11
CA LEU A 88 20.77 7.76 -15.30
C LEU A 88 21.30 9.17 -14.99
N THR A 89 20.52 10.20 -15.31
CA THR A 89 20.86 11.62 -15.10
C THR A 89 20.34 12.19 -13.77
N ARG A 90 19.91 11.33 -12.84
CA ARG A 90 19.44 11.62 -11.46
C ARG A 90 18.07 12.29 -11.33
N ARG A 91 17.26 12.38 -12.38
CA ARG A 91 15.96 13.07 -12.32
C ARG A 91 15.10 12.58 -11.14
N TYR A 92 14.99 11.27 -10.96
CA TYR A 92 14.15 10.65 -9.93
C TYR A 92 14.81 10.53 -8.55
N THR A 93 16.02 11.06 -8.39
CA THR A 93 16.59 11.29 -7.04
C THR A 93 16.09 12.61 -6.44
N SER A 94 15.54 13.51 -7.27
CA SER A 94 14.95 14.77 -6.81
C SER A 94 13.63 14.53 -6.08
N PRO A 95 13.43 15.09 -4.87
CA PRO A 95 12.21 14.88 -4.08
C PRO A 95 10.89 15.35 -4.74
N ASP A 96 10.95 16.20 -5.78
CA ASP A 96 9.79 16.70 -6.53
C ASP A 96 9.48 15.92 -7.82
N GLU A 97 10.26 14.89 -8.16
CA GLU A 97 10.05 14.02 -9.32
C GLU A 97 9.62 12.61 -8.86
N ASN A 98 8.65 12.02 -9.55
CA ASN A 98 8.11 10.69 -9.20
C ASN A 98 7.97 9.87 -10.48
N ALA A 99 8.62 8.70 -10.53
CA ALA A 99 8.60 7.83 -11.71
C ALA A 99 7.31 7.00 -11.78
N PHE A 100 6.84 6.68 -12.98
CA PHE A 100 5.73 5.74 -13.20
C PHE A 100 6.19 4.29 -12.99
N PHE A 101 7.44 3.97 -13.31
CA PHE A 101 8.03 2.64 -13.16
C PHE A 101 9.25 2.62 -12.22
N PRO A 102 9.11 3.07 -10.95
CA PRO A 102 10.26 3.28 -10.06
C PRO A 102 11.10 2.02 -9.80
N HIS A 103 10.49 0.84 -9.91
CA HIS A 103 11.15 -0.45 -9.66
C HIS A 103 11.97 -0.97 -10.84
N LEU A 104 11.87 -0.34 -12.01
CA LEU A 104 12.54 -0.75 -13.24
C LEU A 104 13.63 0.25 -13.67
N LEU A 105 13.98 1.19 -12.79
CA LEU A 105 14.95 2.24 -13.08
C LEU A 105 16.37 1.81 -12.74
N PRO A 106 17.36 2.13 -13.59
CA PRO A 106 18.76 1.88 -13.30
C PRO A 106 19.30 2.87 -12.25
N GLU A 107 20.44 2.52 -11.66
CA GLU A 107 21.21 3.43 -10.81
C GLU A 107 21.74 4.64 -11.60
N PRO A 108 21.82 5.84 -10.98
CA PRO A 108 22.37 7.01 -11.63
C PRO A 108 23.86 6.85 -11.97
N ILE A 109 24.27 7.35 -13.15
CA ILE A 109 25.69 7.40 -13.55
C ILE A 109 26.38 8.69 -13.07
N LEU A 110 25.60 9.68 -12.65
CA LEU A 110 26.11 10.92 -12.10
C LEU A 110 26.19 10.83 -10.56
N PRO A 111 27.14 11.54 -9.92
CA PRO A 111 27.30 11.52 -8.46
C PRO A 111 26.02 11.92 -7.71
N ILE A 112 25.74 11.30 -6.57
CA ILE A 112 24.53 11.60 -5.77
C ILE A 112 24.56 13.07 -5.31
N ILE A 113 23.40 13.74 -5.41
CA ILE A 113 23.17 15.07 -4.79
C ILE A 113 22.39 14.84 -3.51
N ASP A 114 22.89 15.36 -2.40
CA ASP A 114 22.13 15.39 -1.15
C ASP A 114 21.21 16.62 -1.16
N TYR A 115 19.91 16.38 -1.28
CA TYR A 115 18.91 17.44 -1.26
C TYR A 115 18.53 17.77 0.19
N PRO A 116 18.40 19.07 0.54
CA PRO A 116 17.77 19.50 1.78
C PRO A 116 16.47 18.75 2.09
N ARG A 117 16.36 18.27 3.34
CA ARG A 117 15.20 17.52 3.82
C ARG A 117 14.03 18.45 4.13
N VAL A 118 13.34 18.86 3.06
CA VAL A 118 12.15 19.72 3.15
C VAL A 118 10.91 18.92 3.54
N LEU A 119 10.78 17.70 3.00
CA LEU A 119 9.68 16.80 3.27
C LEU A 119 10.05 15.79 4.36
N ASN A 120 9.07 15.38 5.16
CA ASN A 120 9.20 14.18 5.97
C ASN A 120 9.34 12.95 5.04
N PRO A 121 10.23 11.98 5.35
CA PRO A 121 10.39 10.80 4.53
C PRO A 121 9.06 10.11 4.25
N ASN A 122 8.78 9.85 2.97
CA ASN A 122 7.54 9.24 2.50
C ASN A 122 7.82 8.44 1.22
N ARG A 123 6.97 7.45 0.94
CA ARG A 123 6.99 6.66 -0.32
C ARG A 123 5.74 6.90 -1.17
N ILE A 124 5.08 8.05 -1.02
CA ILE A 124 3.81 8.35 -1.70
C ILE A 124 4.06 8.50 -3.19
N ASN A 125 3.46 7.65 -4.00
CA ASN A 125 3.47 7.75 -5.45
C ASN A 125 2.15 7.20 -5.99
N ILE A 126 1.32 8.07 -6.56
CA ILE A 126 -0.01 7.73 -7.12
C ILE A 126 0.01 7.71 -8.66
N ASN A 127 1.18 7.56 -9.28
CA ASN A 127 1.30 7.57 -10.74
C ASN A 127 0.43 6.53 -11.45
N ASN A 128 0.17 5.37 -10.84
CA ASN A 128 -0.77 4.39 -11.39
C ASN A 128 -2.20 4.95 -11.51
N GLN A 129 -2.65 5.69 -10.50
CA GLN A 129 -3.95 6.37 -10.51
C GLN A 129 -3.97 7.52 -11.52
N ILE A 130 -2.88 8.29 -11.60
CA ILE A 130 -2.74 9.37 -12.60
C ILE A 130 -2.80 8.79 -14.02
N MET A 131 -2.13 7.67 -14.29
CA MET A 131 -2.13 6.98 -15.58
C MET A 131 -3.54 6.53 -15.96
N SER A 132 -4.25 5.84 -15.04
CA SER A 132 -5.63 5.39 -15.28
C SER A 132 -6.57 6.57 -15.53
N VAL A 133 -6.54 7.62 -14.69
CA VAL A 133 -7.37 8.82 -14.89
C VAL A 133 -7.04 9.49 -16.22
N TYR A 134 -5.76 9.56 -16.60
CA TYR A 134 -5.34 10.13 -17.87
C TYR A 134 -5.93 9.36 -19.05
N GLN A 135 -5.76 8.04 -19.09
CA GLN A 135 -6.18 7.21 -20.21
C GLN A 135 -7.70 7.06 -20.30
N GLU A 136 -8.39 6.93 -19.16
CA GLU A 136 -9.81 6.61 -19.10
C GLU A 136 -10.72 7.84 -19.06
N LYS A 137 -10.23 8.98 -18.57
CA LYS A 137 -11.04 10.19 -18.33
C LYS A 137 -10.55 11.41 -19.10
N ILE A 138 -9.25 11.71 -19.05
CA ILE A 138 -8.70 12.92 -19.69
C ILE A 138 -8.64 12.77 -21.21
N LEU A 139 -8.00 11.71 -21.71
CA LEU A 139 -7.86 11.46 -23.14
C LEU A 139 -9.19 11.43 -23.92
N PRO A 140 -10.25 10.71 -23.47
CA PRO A 140 -11.53 10.72 -24.17
C PRO A 140 -12.17 12.10 -24.29
N GLY A 141 -11.98 12.98 -23.30
CA GLY A 141 -12.49 14.34 -23.34
C GLY A 141 -11.66 15.28 -24.22
N LEU A 142 -10.37 14.99 -24.39
CA LEU A 142 -9.41 15.83 -25.08
C LEU A 142 -9.24 15.51 -26.58
N THR A 143 -9.48 14.25 -26.98
CA THR A 143 -9.11 13.74 -28.31
C THR A 143 -10.28 13.07 -29.02
N THR A 144 -10.23 13.03 -30.35
CA THR A 144 -11.23 12.31 -31.16
C THR A 144 -10.91 10.81 -31.20
N LEU A 145 -11.95 9.96 -31.33
CA LEU A 145 -11.79 8.49 -31.44
C LEU A 145 -11.14 8.02 -32.76
N ALA A 146 -10.63 8.93 -33.59
CA ALA A 146 -9.94 8.60 -34.83
C ALA A 146 -8.57 7.95 -34.56
N SER A 147 -8.00 7.35 -35.61
CA SER A 147 -6.66 6.80 -35.63
C SER A 147 -5.86 7.37 -36.81
N ASP A 148 -4.59 7.66 -36.57
CA ASP A 148 -3.57 7.98 -37.55
C ASP A 148 -2.32 7.14 -37.25
N ASP A 149 -2.18 6.06 -38.02
CA ASP A 149 -1.14 5.05 -37.82
C ASP A 149 0.28 5.57 -38.12
N THR A 150 0.39 6.73 -38.78
CA THR A 150 1.69 7.37 -39.04
C THR A 150 2.19 8.19 -37.85
N ALA A 151 1.33 8.49 -36.88
CA ALA A 151 1.59 9.43 -35.79
C ALA A 151 1.70 8.79 -34.40
N TYR A 152 1.69 7.46 -34.27
CA TYR A 152 1.72 6.76 -32.98
C TYR A 152 2.89 7.19 -32.07
N GLY A 153 4.10 7.33 -32.63
CA GLY A 153 5.26 7.78 -31.85
C GLY A 153 5.13 9.23 -31.37
N SER A 154 4.59 10.12 -32.20
CA SER A 154 4.31 11.52 -31.83
C SER A 154 3.23 11.61 -30.75
N THR A 155 2.17 10.79 -30.88
CA THR A 155 1.12 10.65 -29.87
C THR A 155 1.69 10.22 -28.52
N ALA A 156 2.44 9.12 -28.48
CA ALA A 156 3.04 8.62 -27.24
C ALA A 156 4.02 9.64 -26.62
N THR A 157 4.78 10.37 -27.44
CA THR A 157 5.67 11.44 -26.96
C THR A 157 4.89 12.58 -26.30
N ALA A 158 3.77 13.01 -26.91
CA ALA A 158 2.89 14.02 -26.33
C ALA A 158 2.21 13.52 -25.04
N ASP A 159 1.81 12.24 -25.01
CA ASP A 159 1.25 11.61 -23.80
C ASP A 159 2.25 11.62 -22.64
N ILE A 160 3.51 11.25 -22.88
CA ILE A 160 4.57 11.26 -21.87
C ILE A 160 4.77 12.67 -21.30
N ALA A 161 4.74 13.70 -22.15
CA ALA A 161 4.87 15.09 -21.71
C ALA A 161 3.72 15.49 -20.77
N VAL A 162 2.48 15.11 -21.08
CA VAL A 162 1.32 15.36 -20.21
C VAL A 162 1.45 14.59 -18.90
N LEU A 163 1.75 13.29 -18.96
CA LEU A 163 1.85 12.42 -17.78
C LEU A 163 2.94 12.87 -16.81
N GLN A 164 4.13 13.24 -17.31
CA GLN A 164 5.21 13.77 -16.46
C GLN A 164 4.83 15.12 -15.84
N ALA A 165 4.18 16.01 -16.59
CA ALA A 165 3.74 17.31 -16.08
C ALA A 165 2.65 17.16 -15.01
N LEU A 166 1.67 16.28 -15.24
CA LEU A 166 0.63 15.93 -14.27
C LEU A 166 1.23 15.30 -13.01
N SER A 167 2.10 14.30 -13.18
CA SER A 167 2.78 13.64 -12.06
C SER A 167 3.51 14.64 -11.18
N LYS A 168 4.35 15.48 -11.78
CA LYS A 168 5.09 16.51 -11.05
C LYS A 168 4.15 17.44 -10.28
N ARG A 169 3.10 17.96 -10.92
CA ARG A 169 2.17 18.91 -10.30
C ARG A 169 1.32 18.31 -9.19
N ILE A 170 0.85 17.09 -9.37
CA ILE A 170 0.01 16.39 -8.40
C ILE A 170 0.85 16.00 -7.17
N HIS A 171 2.03 15.42 -7.38
CA HIS A 171 2.93 15.04 -6.29
C HIS A 171 3.57 16.24 -5.59
N PHE A 172 3.68 17.40 -6.24
CA PHE A 172 4.05 18.65 -5.58
C PHE A 172 3.11 19.01 -4.42
N GLY A 173 1.92 18.41 -4.37
CA GLY A 173 1.03 18.43 -3.21
C GLY A 173 1.72 18.10 -1.88
N LYS A 174 2.77 17.27 -1.86
CA LYS A 174 3.54 16.97 -0.63
C LYS A 174 4.16 18.24 -0.01
N PHE A 175 4.76 19.09 -0.84
CA PHE A 175 5.36 20.35 -0.40
C PHE A 175 4.33 21.36 0.06
N ILE A 176 3.18 21.41 -0.63
CA ILE A 176 2.05 22.26 -0.23
C ILE A 176 1.52 21.80 1.14
N ALA A 177 1.35 20.48 1.33
CA ALA A 177 0.93 19.90 2.60
C ALA A 177 1.92 20.22 3.72
N GLU A 178 3.23 20.11 3.47
CA GLU A 178 4.25 20.48 4.45
C GLU A 178 4.15 21.95 4.85
N ALA A 179 4.03 22.86 3.89
CA ALA A 179 3.88 24.29 4.17
C ALA A 179 2.60 24.59 4.98
N LYS A 180 1.49 23.93 4.66
CA LYS A 180 0.22 24.05 5.41
C LYS A 180 0.33 23.47 6.83
N PHE A 181 1.00 22.34 6.99
CA PHE A 181 1.27 21.73 8.30
C PHE A 181 2.10 22.66 9.17
N GLN A 182 3.18 23.25 8.64
CA GLN A 182 4.01 24.19 9.40
C GLN A 182 3.25 25.47 9.76
N ALA A 183 2.31 25.93 8.93
CA ALA A 183 1.50 27.11 9.21
C ALA A 183 0.42 26.88 10.30
N GLU A 184 -0.20 25.70 10.34
CA GLU A 184 -1.29 25.35 11.27
C GLU A 184 -1.00 24.02 11.99
N THR A 185 0.18 23.89 12.61
CA THR A 185 0.69 22.62 13.15
C THR A 185 -0.26 21.96 14.15
N GLU A 186 -0.83 22.73 15.07
CA GLU A 186 -1.73 22.19 16.09
C GLU A 186 -3.00 21.59 15.48
N ARG A 187 -3.62 22.31 14.53
CA ARG A 187 -4.85 21.88 13.86
C ARG A 187 -4.61 20.60 13.05
N TYR A 188 -3.59 20.58 12.21
CA TYR A 188 -3.29 19.40 11.40
C TYR A 188 -2.82 18.24 12.27
N THR A 189 -2.01 18.47 13.31
CA THR A 189 -1.61 17.42 14.26
C THR A 189 -2.84 16.79 14.90
N LYS A 190 -3.81 17.57 15.36
CA LYS A 190 -5.06 17.03 15.93
C LYS A 190 -5.85 16.19 14.93
N LEU A 191 -5.96 16.63 13.67
CA LEU A 191 -6.67 15.88 12.62
C LEU A 191 -5.92 14.60 12.22
N ILE A 192 -4.59 14.66 12.16
CA ILE A 192 -3.72 13.51 11.90
C ILE A 192 -3.84 12.52 13.06
N LEU A 193 -3.75 12.99 14.32
CA LEU A 193 -3.95 12.25 15.59
C LEU A 193 -5.36 11.69 15.80
N ALA A 194 -6.33 12.13 15.02
CA ALA A 194 -7.66 11.53 14.97
C ALA A 194 -7.82 10.61 13.75
N ASN A 195 -6.77 10.48 12.93
CA ASN A 195 -6.77 9.85 11.62
C ASN A 195 -7.97 10.25 10.75
N ASN A 196 -8.33 11.53 10.81
CA ASN A 196 -9.54 12.09 10.20
C ASN A 196 -9.23 12.59 8.78
N ALA A 197 -9.15 11.67 7.82
CA ALA A 197 -8.87 12.00 6.41
C ALA A 197 -9.86 13.04 5.84
N ASP A 198 -11.15 12.90 6.15
CA ASP A 198 -12.19 13.83 5.69
C ASP A 198 -12.01 15.23 6.28
N GLY A 199 -11.70 15.32 7.58
CA GLY A 199 -11.40 16.59 8.25
C GLY A 199 -10.12 17.25 7.72
N ILE A 200 -9.11 16.46 7.33
CA ILE A 200 -7.93 16.98 6.64
C ILE A 200 -8.33 17.50 5.25
N MET A 201 -9.09 16.73 4.47
CA MET A 201 -9.56 17.12 3.14
C MET A 201 -10.38 18.42 3.16
N GLU A 202 -11.26 18.57 4.15
CA GLU A 202 -12.02 19.79 4.40
C GLU A 202 -11.09 20.96 4.76
N ALA A 203 -10.15 20.75 5.69
CA ALA A 203 -9.18 21.77 6.09
C ALA A 203 -8.26 22.24 4.94
N LEU A 204 -7.95 21.35 4.00
CA LEU A 204 -7.14 21.65 2.82
C LEU A 204 -7.90 22.44 1.76
N THR A 205 -9.24 22.37 1.75
CA THR A 205 -10.10 22.92 0.71
C THR A 205 -10.35 24.41 0.93
N ASN A 206 -10.01 25.23 -0.08
CA ASN A 206 -10.31 26.66 -0.08
C ASN A 206 -10.98 27.03 -1.39
N LEU A 207 -12.31 27.04 -1.41
CA LEU A 207 -13.12 27.24 -2.61
C LEU A 207 -12.80 28.56 -3.34
N ALA A 208 -12.42 29.61 -2.62
CA ALA A 208 -12.05 30.89 -3.22
C ALA A 208 -10.70 30.81 -3.97
N VAL A 209 -9.72 30.10 -3.41
CA VAL A 209 -8.44 29.85 -4.09
C VAL A 209 -8.64 28.91 -5.27
N GLU A 210 -9.43 27.85 -5.10
CA GLU A 210 -9.76 26.90 -6.15
C GLU A 210 -10.39 27.60 -7.36
N LYS A 211 -11.40 28.45 -7.14
CA LYS A 211 -12.03 29.26 -8.20
C LYS A 211 -11.01 30.14 -8.93
N LYS A 212 -10.11 30.82 -8.22
CA LYS A 212 -9.06 31.66 -8.83
C LYS A 212 -8.07 30.85 -9.67
N VAL A 213 -7.75 29.62 -9.27
CA VAL A 213 -6.89 28.72 -10.06
C VAL A 213 -7.61 28.35 -11.36
N LEU A 214 -8.89 27.97 -11.31
CA LEU A 214 -9.68 27.62 -12.49
C LEU A 214 -9.83 28.78 -13.47
N GLU A 215 -10.15 29.98 -12.98
CA GLU A 215 -10.20 31.20 -13.80
C GLU A 215 -8.86 31.48 -14.49
N ARG A 216 -7.74 31.32 -13.77
CA ARG A 216 -6.39 31.50 -14.33
C ARG A 216 -6.07 30.43 -15.37
N VAL A 217 -6.38 29.17 -15.11
CA VAL A 217 -6.16 28.05 -16.06
C VAL A 217 -6.96 28.29 -17.33
N LYS A 218 -8.24 28.67 -17.22
CA LYS A 218 -9.09 29.00 -18.37
C LYS A 218 -8.52 30.15 -19.19
N LEU A 219 -8.07 31.23 -18.54
CA LEU A 219 -7.47 32.38 -19.22
C LEU A 219 -6.15 32.03 -19.92
N LYS A 220 -5.31 31.23 -19.29
CA LYS A 220 -4.03 30.77 -19.88
C LYS A 220 -4.29 29.85 -21.07
N ALA A 221 -5.18 28.87 -20.93
CA ALA A 221 -5.58 28.00 -22.03
C ALA A 221 -6.17 28.80 -23.19
N SER A 222 -6.96 29.83 -22.89
CA SER A 222 -7.51 30.69 -23.95
C SER A 222 -6.45 31.52 -24.64
N THR A 223 -5.40 31.93 -23.93
CA THR A 223 -4.28 32.70 -24.48
C THR A 223 -3.38 31.83 -25.36
N TYR A 224 -3.01 30.64 -24.89
CA TYR A 224 -2.11 29.74 -25.63
C TYR A 224 -2.79 28.98 -26.78
N GLY A 225 -4.11 28.79 -26.70
CA GLY A 225 -4.87 28.08 -27.72
C GLY A 225 -5.25 28.91 -28.95
N GLN A 226 -4.94 30.22 -28.96
CA GLN A 226 -5.24 31.11 -30.09
C GLN A 226 -4.11 31.10 -31.14
N ASP A 227 -4.48 31.18 -32.41
CA ASP A 227 -3.55 31.58 -33.47
C ASP A 227 -3.44 33.12 -33.50
N PRO A 228 -2.26 33.71 -33.22
CA PRO A 228 -2.07 35.15 -33.23
C PRO A 228 -2.29 35.80 -34.62
N ASN A 229 -2.30 35.02 -35.70
CA ASN A 229 -2.52 35.50 -37.06
C ASN A 229 -3.97 35.32 -37.55
N ALA A 230 -4.87 34.77 -36.74
CA ALA A 230 -6.27 34.57 -37.13
C ALA A 230 -7.03 35.91 -37.22
N PRO A 231 -7.88 36.11 -38.25
CA PRO A 231 -8.61 37.36 -38.44
C PRO A 231 -9.59 37.63 -37.30
N ALA A 232 -9.63 38.88 -36.81
CA ALA A 232 -10.35 39.29 -35.60
C ALA A 232 -11.90 39.27 -35.71
N THR A 233 -12.47 38.80 -36.81
CA THR A 233 -13.89 38.96 -37.17
C THR A 233 -14.76 37.71 -37.01
N SER A 234 -14.22 36.55 -36.62
CA SER A 234 -15.06 35.39 -36.25
C SER A 234 -15.38 35.40 -34.75
N ALA A 235 -16.67 35.42 -34.42
CA ALA A 235 -17.14 35.34 -33.03
C ALA A 235 -16.77 33.99 -32.36
N ASP A 236 -16.49 32.96 -33.17
CA ASP A 236 -15.75 31.76 -32.79
C ASP A 236 -14.29 31.93 -33.20
N LYS A 237 -13.41 32.22 -32.23
CA LYS A 237 -11.98 32.00 -32.44
C LYS A 237 -11.77 30.50 -32.57
N ASP A 238 -11.23 30.00 -33.68
CA ASP A 238 -10.77 28.62 -33.80
C ASP A 238 -9.66 28.38 -32.76
N MET A 239 -10.05 27.89 -31.60
CA MET A 239 -9.13 27.60 -30.51
C MET A 239 -8.65 26.16 -30.68
N LYS A 240 -7.33 25.95 -30.60
CA LYS A 240 -6.74 24.59 -30.69
C LYS A 240 -7.38 23.60 -29.70
N VAL A 241 -7.80 24.09 -28.53
CA VAL A 241 -8.59 23.35 -27.55
C VAL A 241 -9.57 24.30 -26.87
N ASN A 242 -10.75 23.80 -26.51
CA ASN A 242 -11.72 24.53 -25.69
C ASN A 242 -11.12 24.87 -24.30
N PRO A 243 -10.92 26.16 -23.95
CA PRO A 243 -10.35 26.54 -22.65
C PRO A 243 -11.19 26.10 -21.45
N GLN A 244 -12.51 25.96 -21.62
CA GLN A 244 -13.39 25.46 -20.58
C GLN A 244 -13.08 24.00 -20.26
N LEU A 245 -12.83 23.17 -21.28
CA LEU A 245 -12.45 21.78 -21.09
C LEU A 245 -11.18 21.65 -20.26
N ILE A 246 -10.13 22.44 -20.54
CA ILE A 246 -8.89 22.42 -19.75
C ILE A 246 -9.13 22.82 -18.29
N SER A 247 -9.98 23.82 -18.06
CA SER A 247 -10.39 24.21 -16.71
C SER A 247 -11.16 23.10 -15.99
N ASP A 248 -12.07 22.41 -16.69
CA ASP A 248 -12.86 21.31 -16.14
C ASP A 248 -11.98 20.12 -15.78
N LEU A 249 -11.03 19.74 -16.66
CA LEU A 249 -10.03 18.71 -16.37
C LEU A 249 -9.21 19.03 -15.11
N TYR A 250 -8.87 20.30 -14.90
CA TYR A 250 -8.16 20.74 -13.69
C TYR A 250 -9.02 20.58 -12.44
N ARG A 251 -10.29 21.00 -12.50
CA ARG A 251 -11.27 20.90 -11.41
C ARG A 251 -11.55 19.45 -11.04
N ASP A 252 -11.77 18.60 -12.04
CA ASP A 252 -12.34 17.27 -11.86
C ASP A 252 -11.26 16.22 -11.57
N PHE A 253 -10.00 16.46 -11.99
CA PHE A 253 -8.92 15.47 -11.87
C PHE A 253 -7.67 16.00 -11.17
N VAL A 254 -7.06 17.09 -11.69
CA VAL A 254 -5.75 17.55 -11.18
C VAL A 254 -5.85 17.99 -9.72
N MET A 255 -6.87 18.78 -9.37
CA MET A 255 -7.05 19.30 -8.02
C MET A 255 -7.43 18.22 -7.01
N PRO A 256 -8.41 17.32 -7.27
CA PRO A 256 -8.72 16.20 -6.39
C PRO A 256 -7.52 15.29 -6.13
N LEU A 257 -6.77 14.88 -7.17
CA LEU A 257 -5.59 14.04 -7.01
C LEU A 257 -4.48 14.76 -6.22
N THR A 258 -4.29 16.07 -6.43
CA THR A 258 -3.34 16.86 -5.63
C THR A 258 -3.76 16.90 -4.15
N LYS A 259 -5.06 17.02 -3.85
CA LYS A 259 -5.56 17.00 -2.47
C LYS A 259 -5.42 15.62 -1.85
N GLU A 260 -5.63 14.55 -2.61
CA GLU A 260 -5.40 13.18 -2.14
C GLU A 260 -3.92 12.97 -1.73
N VAL A 261 -2.96 13.44 -2.55
CA VAL A 261 -1.53 13.42 -2.17
C VAL A 261 -1.27 14.21 -0.90
N GLN A 262 -1.88 15.39 -0.74
CA GLN A 262 -1.74 16.20 0.47
C GLN A 262 -2.27 15.46 1.70
N VAL A 263 -3.44 14.83 1.62
CA VAL A 263 -4.03 14.04 2.70
C VAL A 263 -3.12 12.85 3.05
N GLN A 264 -2.70 12.07 2.07
CA GLN A 264 -1.80 10.93 2.28
C GLN A 264 -0.48 11.36 2.96
N TYR A 265 0.08 12.49 2.54
CA TYR A 265 1.30 13.04 3.13
C TYR A 265 1.09 13.46 4.59
N LEU A 266 0.03 14.20 4.88
CA LEU A 266 -0.27 14.66 6.24
C LEU A 266 -0.52 13.49 7.19
N LEU A 267 -1.24 12.46 6.75
CA LEU A 267 -1.47 11.26 7.55
C LEU A 267 -0.18 10.48 7.86
N GLN A 268 0.84 10.56 7.00
CA GLN A 268 2.17 9.99 7.23
C GLN A 268 3.12 10.96 7.98
N ARG A 269 2.70 12.22 8.20
CA ARG A 269 3.58 13.30 8.67
C ARG A 269 3.86 13.25 10.17
N VAL A 270 2.87 12.83 10.95
CA VAL A 270 2.99 12.57 12.39
C VAL A 270 2.81 11.07 12.56
N ALA A 271 3.69 10.43 13.33
CA ALA A 271 3.58 9.00 13.62
C ALA A 271 2.24 8.74 14.32
N HIS A 272 1.25 8.29 13.56
CA HIS A 272 -0.03 7.89 14.08
C HIS A 272 -0.03 6.37 14.26
N PRO A 273 -0.01 5.83 15.48
CA PRO A 273 -0.14 4.40 15.68
C PRO A 273 -1.62 4.01 15.67
N SER A 274 -2.45 4.52 14.73
CA SER A 274 -3.82 3.99 14.61
C SER A 274 -3.69 2.66 13.93
N ILE A 275 -4.14 1.63 14.62
CA ILE A 275 -3.91 0.25 14.24
C ILE A 275 -5.26 -0.45 14.16
N ALA A 276 -5.63 -0.91 12.97
CA ALA A 276 -6.75 -1.82 12.82
C ALA A 276 -6.30 -3.24 13.20
N VAL A 277 -7.07 -3.93 14.04
CA VAL A 277 -6.76 -5.29 14.48
C VAL A 277 -7.93 -6.21 14.18
N ALA A 278 -7.64 -7.38 13.61
CA ALA A 278 -8.67 -8.39 13.35
C ALA A 278 -9.05 -9.07 14.67
N GLY A 279 -10.24 -8.78 15.18
CA GLY A 279 -10.74 -9.28 16.47
C GLY A 279 -10.98 -8.18 17.51
N VAL A 280 -11.32 -8.61 18.73
CA VAL A 280 -11.68 -7.73 19.84
C VAL A 280 -10.50 -7.49 20.79
N ASP A 281 -10.72 -6.66 21.81
CA ASP A 281 -9.78 -6.44 22.91
C ASP A 281 -9.28 -7.76 23.51
N GLY A 282 -7.97 -7.86 23.74
CA GLY A 282 -7.32 -9.06 24.28
C GLY A 282 -7.17 -10.26 23.33
N SER A 283 -7.69 -10.20 22.11
CA SER A 283 -7.43 -11.22 21.07
C SER A 283 -5.93 -11.28 20.68
N PHE A 284 -5.48 -12.34 20.00
CA PHE A 284 -4.06 -12.43 19.64
C PHE A 284 -3.58 -11.31 18.70
N CYS A 285 -4.43 -10.82 17.77
CA CYS A 285 -4.08 -9.66 16.94
C CYS A 285 -3.93 -8.38 17.78
N TRP A 286 -4.78 -8.22 18.80
CA TRP A 286 -4.70 -7.11 19.74
C TRP A 286 -3.41 -7.17 20.56
N LEU A 287 -3.07 -8.34 21.10
CA LEU A 287 -1.82 -8.56 21.82
C LEU A 287 -0.59 -8.35 20.92
N ALA A 288 -0.67 -8.75 19.64
CA ALA A 288 0.40 -8.52 18.67
C ALA A 288 0.60 -7.03 18.38
N ALA A 289 -0.50 -6.27 18.26
CA ALA A 289 -0.44 -4.83 18.09
C ALA A 289 0.19 -4.14 19.32
N GLN A 290 -0.24 -4.51 20.53
CA GLN A 290 0.38 -4.00 21.75
C GLN A 290 1.88 -4.33 21.79
N ALA A 291 2.26 -5.59 21.59
CA ALA A 291 3.65 -6.00 21.65
C ALA A 291 4.55 -5.29 20.61
N HIS A 292 4.02 -4.94 19.44
CA HIS A 292 4.78 -4.23 18.40
C HIS A 292 4.89 -2.72 18.64
N PHE A 293 3.79 -2.05 19.03
CA PHE A 293 3.69 -0.58 18.98
C PHE A 293 3.94 0.14 20.33
N GLY A 294 4.20 -0.56 21.43
CA GLY A 294 4.56 0.09 22.71
C GLY A 294 4.14 -0.64 23.99
N GLY A 295 3.62 -1.85 23.90
CA GLY A 295 3.10 -2.60 25.04
C GLY A 295 1.95 -1.87 25.71
N GLN A 296 2.05 -1.69 27.04
CA GLN A 296 1.03 -1.02 27.85
C GLN A 296 0.95 0.51 27.61
N THR A 297 1.91 1.12 26.91
CA THR A 297 1.85 2.56 26.59
C THR A 297 0.94 2.86 25.40
N LEU A 298 0.55 1.83 24.64
CA LEU A 298 -0.40 1.96 23.54
C LEU A 298 -1.79 2.19 24.13
N GLN A 299 -2.40 3.33 23.82
CA GLN A 299 -3.73 3.67 24.33
C GLN A 299 -4.80 2.89 23.56
N LYS A 300 -5.87 2.45 24.24
CA LYS A 300 -6.91 1.61 23.62
C LYS A 300 -7.64 2.29 22.47
N ASP A 301 -7.76 3.62 22.49
CA ASP A 301 -8.36 4.44 21.44
C ASP A 301 -7.52 4.51 20.15
N GLN A 302 -6.25 4.11 20.22
CA GLN A 302 -5.38 3.94 19.05
C GLN A 302 -5.63 2.62 18.32
N LEU A 303 -6.38 1.68 18.93
CA LEU A 303 -6.72 0.39 18.34
C LEU A 303 -8.16 0.39 17.82
N LEU A 304 -8.32 0.18 16.53
CA LEU A 304 -9.62 0.00 15.89
C LEU A 304 -9.91 -1.49 15.73
N GLN A 305 -10.95 -1.97 16.39
CA GLN A 305 -11.40 -3.36 16.22
C GLN A 305 -12.04 -3.54 14.84
N ALA A 306 -11.64 -4.61 14.15
CA ALA A 306 -12.18 -5.01 12.87
C ALA A 306 -12.76 -6.42 12.97
N GLU A 307 -13.94 -6.62 12.40
CA GLU A 307 -14.68 -7.90 12.42
C GLU A 307 -14.06 -8.99 11.55
N SER A 308 -13.12 -8.64 10.66
CA SER A 308 -12.44 -9.58 9.77
C SER A 308 -11.07 -9.06 9.33
N ILE A 309 -10.22 -9.96 8.81
CA ILE A 309 -8.96 -9.61 8.15
C ILE A 309 -9.23 -8.68 6.97
N SER A 310 -10.24 -9.02 6.16
CA SER A 310 -10.70 -8.19 5.04
C SER A 310 -11.03 -6.74 5.45
N LYS A 311 -11.68 -6.56 6.61
CA LYS A 311 -12.01 -5.23 7.15
C LYS A 311 -10.76 -4.45 7.60
N VAL A 312 -9.74 -5.12 8.16
CA VAL A 312 -8.45 -4.48 8.48
C VAL A 312 -7.80 -3.90 7.23
N PHE A 313 -7.71 -4.68 6.14
CA PHE A 313 -7.16 -4.20 4.87
C PHE A 313 -7.95 -3.02 4.30
N TYR A 314 -9.29 -3.09 4.36
CA TYR A 314 -10.14 -1.97 3.98
C TYR A 314 -9.84 -0.71 4.80
N ASP A 315 -9.74 -0.84 6.13
CA ASP A 315 -9.51 0.31 7.01
C ASP A 315 -8.15 0.97 6.75
N VAL A 316 -7.10 0.20 6.49
CA VAL A 316 -5.79 0.76 6.14
C VAL A 316 -5.84 1.41 4.76
N ASN A 317 -6.45 0.75 3.78
CA ASN A 317 -6.54 1.28 2.41
C ASN A 317 -7.34 2.58 2.34
N ALA A 318 -8.47 2.64 3.07
CA ALA A 318 -9.34 3.81 3.20
C ALA A 318 -8.77 4.91 4.10
N ASN A 319 -7.53 4.75 4.61
CA ASN A 319 -6.92 5.67 5.58
C ASN A 319 -7.70 5.82 6.88
N ARG A 320 -8.51 4.83 7.29
CA ARG A 320 -9.17 4.78 8.61
C ARG A 320 -8.24 4.34 9.73
N THR A 321 -7.15 3.66 9.40
CA THR A 321 -6.00 3.42 10.29
C THR A 321 -4.70 3.53 9.49
N ALA A 322 -3.58 3.84 10.16
CA ALA A 322 -2.26 3.91 9.51
C ALA A 322 -1.66 2.51 9.30
N TYR A 323 -1.94 1.60 10.24
CA TYR A 323 -1.45 0.24 10.25
C TYR A 323 -2.59 -0.76 10.44
N GLY A 324 -2.39 -1.98 9.95
CA GLY A 324 -3.23 -3.12 10.24
C GLY A 324 -2.40 -4.26 10.81
N VAL A 325 -2.92 -4.98 11.79
CA VAL A 325 -2.28 -6.20 12.32
C VAL A 325 -3.17 -7.39 11.99
N VAL A 326 -2.60 -8.31 11.21
CA VAL A 326 -3.29 -9.52 10.74
C VAL A 326 -2.39 -10.74 10.92
N PRO A 327 -2.95 -11.92 11.22
CA PRO A 327 -2.17 -13.14 11.29
C PRO A 327 -1.83 -13.57 9.85
N ILE A 328 -0.59 -14.03 9.61
CA ILE A 328 -0.16 -14.52 8.29
C ILE A 328 0.10 -16.03 8.30
N GLU A 329 0.51 -16.58 9.44
CA GLU A 329 0.90 -17.98 9.58
C GLU A 329 0.54 -18.46 10.97
N ASP A 330 -0.03 -19.66 11.04
CA ASP A 330 -0.22 -20.40 12.28
C ASP A 330 0.65 -21.66 12.22
N SER A 331 1.38 -21.92 13.29
CA SER A 331 2.28 -23.09 13.40
C SER A 331 1.59 -24.45 13.19
N ARG A 332 0.26 -24.55 13.29
CA ARG A 332 -0.53 -25.77 13.11
C ARG A 332 -1.37 -25.75 11.84
N LEU A 333 -1.95 -24.59 11.49
CA LEU A 333 -2.80 -24.47 10.30
C LEU A 333 -2.02 -24.07 9.04
N GLY A 334 -0.76 -23.67 9.17
CA GLY A 334 0.06 -23.15 8.10
C GLY A 334 -0.30 -21.71 7.73
N MET A 335 -0.06 -21.35 6.46
CA MET A 335 -0.29 -20.01 5.94
C MET A 335 -1.77 -19.66 5.85
N ILE A 336 -2.13 -18.47 6.33
CA ILE A 336 -3.51 -17.99 6.36
C ILE A 336 -3.90 -17.44 4.99
N LYS A 337 -4.70 -18.23 4.27
CA LYS A 337 -5.08 -17.98 2.88
C LYS A 337 -5.83 -16.66 2.68
N GLU A 338 -6.64 -16.22 3.65
CA GLU A 338 -7.32 -14.92 3.58
C GLU A 338 -6.32 -13.75 3.56
N THR A 339 -5.32 -13.76 4.44
CA THR A 339 -4.26 -12.73 4.47
C THR A 339 -3.44 -12.73 3.20
N GLN A 340 -3.08 -13.90 2.67
CA GLN A 340 -2.39 -14.00 1.37
C GLN A 340 -3.24 -13.38 0.26
N ALA A 341 -4.53 -13.72 0.17
CA ALA A 341 -5.43 -13.17 -0.84
C ALA A 341 -5.59 -11.65 -0.72
N GLN A 342 -5.66 -11.10 0.49
CA GLN A 342 -5.76 -9.66 0.73
C GLN A 342 -4.48 -8.90 0.33
N LEU A 343 -3.29 -9.44 0.64
CA LEU A 343 -2.01 -8.89 0.17
C LEU A 343 -1.93 -8.88 -1.36
N MET A 344 -2.39 -9.96 -2.00
CA MET A 344 -2.40 -10.08 -3.46
C MET A 344 -3.33 -9.08 -4.14
N ARG A 345 -4.49 -8.78 -3.55
CA ARG A 345 -5.51 -7.90 -4.17
C ARG A 345 -5.33 -6.43 -3.84
N SER A 346 -4.62 -6.10 -2.76
CA SER A 346 -4.41 -4.71 -2.34
C SER A 346 -3.08 -4.14 -2.86
N SER A 347 -2.91 -2.83 -2.69
CA SER A 347 -1.64 -2.11 -2.86
C SER A 347 -0.85 -1.99 -1.55
N LEU A 348 -1.38 -2.52 -0.45
CA LEU A 348 -0.74 -2.49 0.86
C LEU A 348 0.50 -3.36 0.88
N LYS A 349 1.40 -3.04 1.81
CA LYS A 349 2.70 -3.66 1.97
C LYS A 349 2.85 -4.17 3.40
N VAL A 350 3.47 -5.32 3.54
CA VAL A 350 3.99 -5.77 4.84
C VAL A 350 5.16 -4.87 5.23
N SER A 351 5.07 -4.24 6.38
CA SER A 351 6.09 -3.31 6.91
C SER A 351 6.79 -3.81 8.16
N ALA A 352 6.23 -4.81 8.85
CA ALA A 352 6.87 -5.52 9.94
C ALA A 352 6.24 -6.89 10.14
N GLU A 353 6.91 -7.74 10.91
CA GLU A 353 6.37 -8.99 11.42
C GLU A 353 6.54 -9.09 12.94
N ILE A 354 5.69 -9.90 13.57
CA ILE A 354 5.80 -10.26 14.98
C ILE A 354 5.33 -11.70 15.16
N VAL A 355 6.02 -12.46 16.00
CA VAL A 355 5.65 -13.84 16.31
C VAL A 355 5.24 -13.92 17.77
N LEU A 356 4.01 -14.38 18.04
CA LEU A 356 3.54 -14.64 19.39
C LEU A 356 3.45 -16.14 19.65
N THR A 357 3.99 -16.61 20.77
CA THR A 357 3.68 -17.96 21.28
C THR A 357 2.37 -17.91 22.03
N ARG A 358 1.46 -18.84 21.74
CA ARG A 358 0.14 -18.90 22.35
C ARG A 358 0.24 -19.21 23.84
N SER A 359 -0.39 -18.36 24.64
CA SER A 359 -0.61 -18.59 26.06
C SER A 359 -2.11 -18.53 26.33
N PHE A 360 -2.66 -19.64 26.82
CA PHE A 360 -4.07 -19.74 27.20
C PHE A 360 -4.21 -19.82 28.72
N ILE A 361 -5.36 -19.37 29.21
CA ILE A 361 -5.84 -19.58 30.57
C ILE A 361 -7.23 -20.22 30.52
N PHE A 362 -7.63 -20.83 31.64
CA PHE A 362 -9.01 -21.17 31.90
C PHE A 362 -9.66 -20.00 32.65
N ALA A 363 -10.78 -19.49 32.16
CA ALA A 363 -11.47 -18.35 32.75
C ALA A 363 -12.98 -18.57 32.85
N ALA A 364 -13.60 -18.06 33.91
CA ALA A 364 -15.02 -18.18 34.17
C ALA A 364 -15.55 -16.91 34.85
N LYS A 365 -16.87 -16.72 34.83
CA LYS A 365 -17.52 -15.55 35.46
C LYS A 365 -17.37 -15.52 36.98
N ASP A 366 -17.26 -16.69 37.60
CA ASP A 366 -16.97 -16.85 39.02
C ASP A 366 -15.67 -17.66 39.18
N LYS A 367 -14.62 -17.06 39.73
CA LYS A 367 -13.36 -17.76 39.98
C LYS A 367 -13.48 -18.92 40.97
N GLN A 368 -14.54 -18.95 41.79
CA GLN A 368 -14.79 -20.05 42.75
C GLN A 368 -15.37 -21.30 42.07
N LEU A 369 -15.68 -21.25 40.78
CA LEU A 369 -16.21 -22.36 39.98
C LEU A 369 -15.22 -23.54 39.79
N GLY A 370 -14.08 -23.56 40.50
CA GLY A 370 -12.91 -24.37 40.18
C GLY A 370 -12.58 -25.60 41.05
N LYS A 371 -13.42 -26.00 42.02
CA LYS A 371 -13.13 -27.23 42.82
C LYS A 371 -14.32 -28.17 43.08
N ASN A 372 -15.55 -27.65 43.14
CA ASN A 372 -16.77 -28.38 43.54
C ASN A 372 -18.01 -27.99 42.70
N ALA A 373 -17.84 -27.36 41.53
CA ALA A 373 -18.96 -26.85 40.74
C ALA A 373 -19.32 -27.79 39.58
N ASP A 374 -20.62 -27.95 39.30
CA ASP A 374 -21.17 -28.65 38.13
C ASP A 374 -20.86 -27.85 36.84
N VAL A 375 -19.59 -27.79 36.42
CA VAL A 375 -19.24 -27.21 35.11
C VAL A 375 -19.87 -28.08 34.03
N THR A 376 -20.73 -27.47 33.22
CA THR A 376 -21.51 -28.16 32.19
C THR A 376 -20.80 -28.15 30.84
N LYS A 377 -20.04 -27.08 30.55
CA LYS A 377 -19.34 -26.90 29.28
C LYS A 377 -18.00 -26.20 29.45
N VAL A 378 -17.04 -26.57 28.60
CA VAL A 378 -15.79 -25.86 28.40
C VAL A 378 -15.71 -25.42 26.94
N PHE A 379 -15.68 -24.11 26.70
CA PHE A 379 -15.54 -23.55 25.36
C PHE A 379 -14.06 -23.45 24.98
N CYS A 380 -13.66 -24.20 23.96
CA CYS A 380 -12.28 -24.29 23.49
C CYS A 380 -12.19 -23.75 22.05
N PRO A 381 -11.28 -22.79 21.76
CA PRO A 381 -10.93 -22.43 20.40
C PRO A 381 -10.59 -23.67 19.56
N THR A 382 -10.93 -23.65 18.27
CA THR A 382 -10.61 -24.74 17.32
C THR A 382 -9.11 -25.06 17.29
N ASP A 383 -8.29 -24.09 17.65
CA ASP A 383 -6.85 -24.18 17.77
C ASP A 383 -6.40 -24.41 19.23
N THR A 384 -7.18 -25.12 20.06
CA THR A 384 -6.71 -25.55 21.40
C THR A 384 -5.79 -26.76 21.24
N ASP A 385 -4.67 -26.80 21.96
CA ASP A 385 -3.76 -27.96 21.90
C ASP A 385 -4.27 -29.14 22.75
N ALA A 386 -3.78 -30.35 22.45
CA ALA A 386 -4.22 -31.57 23.11
C ALA A 386 -3.94 -31.59 24.63
N ARG A 387 -2.92 -30.85 25.10
CA ARG A 387 -2.60 -30.76 26.52
C ARG A 387 -3.65 -29.95 27.26
N LEU A 388 -4.07 -28.81 26.70
CA LEU A 388 -5.14 -27.99 27.27
C LEU A 388 -6.49 -28.72 27.23
N LEU A 389 -6.77 -29.49 26.17
CA LEU A 389 -7.96 -30.34 26.10
C LEU A 389 -7.93 -31.41 27.20
N ALA A 390 -6.82 -32.13 27.35
CA ALA A 390 -6.65 -33.12 28.41
C ALA A 390 -6.75 -32.50 29.82
N GLN A 391 -6.21 -31.30 30.00
CA GLN A 391 -6.33 -30.55 31.26
C GLN A 391 -7.79 -30.17 31.55
N ALA A 392 -8.55 -29.76 30.53
CA ALA A 392 -9.97 -29.46 30.68
C ALA A 392 -10.78 -30.70 31.08
N GLU A 393 -10.53 -31.85 30.43
CA GLU A 393 -11.18 -33.13 30.73
C GLU A 393 -10.83 -33.63 32.14
N GLN A 394 -9.61 -33.40 32.60
CA GLN A 394 -9.19 -33.77 33.96
C GLN A 394 -9.78 -32.86 35.04
N CYS A 395 -9.86 -31.55 34.79
CA CYS A 395 -10.49 -30.60 35.70
C CYS A 395 -12.01 -30.80 35.77
N TRP A 396 -12.67 -31.07 34.64
CA TRP A 396 -14.12 -31.18 34.54
C TRP A 396 -14.55 -32.40 33.70
N PRO A 397 -14.47 -33.64 34.25
CA PRO A 397 -14.74 -34.86 33.50
C PRO A 397 -16.18 -34.99 32.97
N SER A 398 -17.13 -34.33 33.63
CA SER A 398 -18.55 -34.32 33.24
C SER A 398 -18.92 -33.20 32.28
N ALA A 399 -18.00 -32.26 32.01
CA ALA A 399 -18.28 -31.11 31.15
C ALA A 399 -18.18 -31.47 29.67
N GLN A 400 -19.07 -30.93 28.86
CA GLN A 400 -18.96 -31.02 27.40
C GLN A 400 -17.88 -30.05 26.90
N VAL A 401 -16.86 -30.55 26.21
CA VAL A 401 -15.92 -29.70 25.48
C VAL A 401 -16.57 -29.24 24.17
N VAL A 402 -16.74 -27.93 24.00
CA VAL A 402 -17.39 -27.31 22.85
C VAL A 402 -16.37 -26.50 22.07
N SER A 403 -16.14 -26.91 20.81
CA SER A 403 -15.25 -26.18 19.90
C SER A 403 -15.90 -24.87 19.43
N VAL A 404 -15.17 -23.76 19.53
CA VAL A 404 -15.59 -22.43 19.10
C VAL A 404 -14.54 -21.79 18.18
N PRO A 405 -14.89 -20.83 17.30
CA PRO A 405 -13.98 -20.35 16.27
C PRO A 405 -12.73 -19.62 16.80
N ASN A 406 -12.79 -18.95 17.95
CA ASN A 406 -11.68 -18.15 18.48
C ASN A 406 -11.81 -17.88 19.99
N VAL A 407 -10.76 -17.30 20.58
CA VAL A 407 -10.65 -16.97 22.03
C VAL A 407 -11.72 -15.99 22.51
N SER A 408 -12.16 -15.09 21.63
CA SER A 408 -13.15 -14.06 21.93
C SER A 408 -14.55 -14.67 22.06
N GLU A 409 -14.90 -15.59 21.16
CA GLU A 409 -16.14 -16.36 21.24
C GLU A 409 -16.15 -17.25 22.49
N ALA A 410 -15.04 -17.88 22.83
CA ALA A 410 -14.92 -18.67 24.05
C ALA A 410 -15.23 -17.82 25.30
N ALA A 411 -14.59 -16.65 25.42
CA ALA A 411 -14.82 -15.73 26.53
C ALA A 411 -16.27 -15.21 26.57
N SER A 412 -16.81 -14.79 25.42
CA SER A 412 -18.19 -14.30 25.32
C SER A 412 -19.23 -15.35 25.76
N ARG A 413 -19.07 -16.61 25.31
CA ARG A 413 -19.99 -17.69 25.73
C ARG A 413 -19.87 -18.02 27.21
N ALA A 414 -18.65 -18.07 27.75
CA ALA A 414 -18.45 -18.34 29.17
C ALA A 414 -19.01 -17.24 30.08
N PHE A 415 -19.11 -16.00 29.59
CA PHE A 415 -19.75 -14.91 30.33
C PHE A 415 -21.29 -15.01 30.34
N ASN A 416 -21.86 -15.48 29.23
CA ASN A 416 -23.31 -15.52 29.00
C ASN A 416 -23.98 -16.81 29.50
N GLU A 417 -23.27 -17.93 29.55
CA GLU A 417 -23.78 -19.23 30.02
C GLU A 417 -23.34 -19.55 31.45
N ALA A 418 -24.29 -19.92 32.31
CA ALA A 418 -24.00 -20.30 33.69
C ALA A 418 -23.23 -21.64 33.76
N SER A 419 -22.36 -21.77 34.77
CA SER A 419 -21.57 -22.99 35.00
C SER A 419 -20.75 -23.43 33.80
N THR A 420 -20.08 -22.48 33.14
CA THR A 420 -19.22 -22.73 31.99
C THR A 420 -17.83 -22.12 32.17
N VAL A 421 -16.86 -22.64 31.43
CA VAL A 421 -15.46 -22.19 31.43
C VAL A 421 -15.02 -21.91 29.99
N ALA A 422 -14.17 -20.90 29.81
CA ALA A 422 -13.49 -20.61 28.54
C ALA A 422 -12.01 -20.97 28.60
N VAL A 423 -11.50 -21.58 27.54
CA VAL A 423 -10.07 -21.54 27.20
C VAL A 423 -9.82 -20.29 26.36
N THR A 424 -9.13 -19.30 26.90
CA THR A 424 -8.99 -17.98 26.26
C THR A 424 -7.67 -17.31 26.65
N THR A 425 -7.39 -16.11 26.14
CA THR A 425 -6.25 -15.29 26.58
C THR A 425 -6.60 -14.53 27.84
N ALA A 426 -5.60 -14.13 28.64
CA ALA A 426 -5.83 -13.28 29.82
C ALA A 426 -6.53 -11.97 29.44
N GLY A 427 -6.07 -11.31 28.37
CA GLY A 427 -6.70 -10.07 27.90
C GLY A 427 -8.16 -10.25 27.46
N ALA A 428 -8.51 -11.34 26.78
CA ALA A 428 -9.89 -11.57 26.34
C ALA A 428 -10.81 -11.97 27.50
N ALA A 429 -10.27 -12.65 28.53
CA ALA A 429 -10.99 -12.88 29.78
C ALA A 429 -11.31 -11.55 30.48
N ASP A 430 -10.30 -10.70 30.67
CA ASP A 430 -10.45 -9.39 31.30
C ASP A 430 -11.46 -8.51 30.56
N SER A 431 -11.39 -8.48 29.22
CA SER A 431 -12.31 -7.66 28.40
C SER A 431 -13.78 -8.10 28.48
N HIS A 432 -14.02 -9.36 28.84
CA HIS A 432 -15.37 -9.92 29.01
C HIS A 432 -15.76 -10.04 30.49
N GLY A 433 -14.94 -9.56 31.43
CA GLY A 433 -15.23 -9.65 32.86
C GLY A 433 -15.21 -11.09 33.41
N LEU A 434 -14.35 -11.94 32.85
CA LEU A 434 -14.07 -13.28 33.38
C LEU A 434 -12.82 -13.24 34.27
N GLU A 435 -12.77 -14.15 35.23
CA GLU A 435 -11.63 -14.33 36.13
C GLU A 435 -10.93 -15.67 35.86
N GLN A 436 -9.61 -15.69 36.00
CA GLN A 436 -8.83 -16.92 35.83
C GLN A 436 -9.21 -17.96 36.89
N VAL A 437 -9.43 -19.19 36.45
CA VAL A 437 -9.75 -20.35 37.28
C VAL A 437 -8.45 -21.10 37.62
N ASP A 438 -8.32 -21.54 38.87
CA ASP A 438 -7.19 -22.35 39.32
C ASP A 438 -7.33 -23.80 38.88
N THR A 439 -6.50 -24.20 37.92
CA THR A 439 -6.41 -25.57 37.39
C THR A 439 -5.17 -26.33 37.88
N SER A 440 -4.50 -25.84 38.92
CA SER A 440 -3.27 -26.45 39.48
C SER A 440 -3.46 -27.88 40.00
N HIS A 441 -4.70 -28.28 40.28
CA HIS A 441 -5.06 -29.63 40.74
C HIS A 441 -5.04 -30.68 39.62
N ALA A 442 -5.11 -30.27 38.35
CA ALA A 442 -4.90 -31.17 37.21
C ALA A 442 -3.39 -31.37 37.00
N LEU A 443 -2.89 -32.56 37.34
CA LEU A 443 -1.53 -32.96 37.03
C LEU A 443 -1.36 -32.93 35.51
N ALA A 444 -0.58 -31.99 35.00
CA ALA A 444 -0.16 -32.01 33.60
C ALA A 444 0.48 -33.38 33.32
N SER A 445 -0.22 -34.25 32.61
CA SER A 445 0.36 -35.48 32.10
C SER A 445 1.60 -35.08 31.31
N GLU A 446 2.77 -35.58 31.73
CA GLU A 446 4.02 -35.48 30.98
C GLU A 446 3.90 -36.35 29.72
N VAL A 447 2.99 -35.98 28.81
CA VAL A 447 2.93 -36.59 27.49
C VAL A 447 4.13 -36.05 26.72
N GLY A 448 5.16 -36.89 26.58
CA GLY A 448 6.42 -36.62 25.90
C GLY A 448 6.27 -36.33 24.41
N ALA A 449 5.72 -35.17 24.06
CA ALA A 449 5.77 -34.60 22.73
C ALA A 449 6.74 -33.41 22.75
N SER A 450 7.75 -33.48 21.88
CA SER A 450 8.68 -32.39 21.54
C SER A 450 8.02 -31.02 21.66
N GLU A 451 8.63 -30.09 22.41
CA GLU A 451 8.18 -28.71 22.60
C GLU A 451 8.13 -27.91 21.28
N SER A 452 7.22 -28.23 20.36
CA SER A 452 6.85 -27.30 19.30
C SER A 452 5.97 -26.23 19.94
N LYS A 453 6.58 -25.12 20.38
CA LYS A 453 5.84 -23.98 20.91
C LYS A 453 4.83 -23.53 19.87
N SER A 454 3.54 -23.69 20.16
CA SER A 454 2.47 -23.22 19.29
C SER A 454 2.56 -21.70 19.14
N PHE A 455 2.76 -21.23 17.92
CA PHE A 455 2.92 -19.82 17.62
C PHE A 455 1.99 -19.37 16.50
N ILE A 456 1.76 -18.06 16.47
CA ILE A 456 1.13 -17.34 15.37
C ILE A 456 2.10 -16.25 14.94
N ARG A 457 2.39 -16.18 13.64
CA ARG A 457 3.09 -15.05 13.05
C ARG A 457 2.07 -14.05 12.52
N PHE A 458 2.26 -12.80 12.88
CA PHE A 458 1.48 -11.66 12.43
C PHE A 458 2.34 -10.76 11.56
N VAL A 459 1.68 -10.05 10.67
CA VAL A 459 2.27 -8.99 9.87
C VAL A 459 1.58 -7.68 10.15
N ILE A 460 2.38 -6.62 10.12
CA ILE A 460 1.91 -5.24 10.11
C ILE A 460 1.77 -4.86 8.64
N VAL A 461 0.57 -4.46 8.23
CA VAL A 461 0.28 -3.96 6.89
C VAL A 461 0.12 -2.45 6.90
N SER A 462 0.68 -1.78 5.90
CA SER A 462 0.60 -0.33 5.71
C SER A 462 0.68 0.05 4.25
N LYS A 463 0.50 1.33 3.90
CA LYS A 463 0.63 1.81 2.51
C LYS A 463 2.08 1.83 2.00
N GLY A 464 3.06 1.72 2.88
CA GLY A 464 4.47 1.63 2.54
C GLY A 464 5.18 0.56 3.35
N TYR A 465 6.49 0.44 3.12
CA TYR A 465 7.40 -0.45 3.82
C TYR A 465 8.66 0.32 4.26
N PRO A 466 9.35 -0.12 5.34
CA PRO A 466 10.51 0.57 5.88
C PRO A 466 11.71 0.61 4.91
N ALA A 467 12.77 1.31 5.31
CA ALA A 467 14.06 1.22 4.65
C ALA A 467 14.82 -0.05 5.08
N ALA A 468 15.78 -0.49 4.26
CA ALA A 468 16.59 -1.65 4.54
C ALA A 468 17.34 -1.51 5.88
N THR A 469 17.34 -2.59 6.66
CA THR A 469 18.06 -2.73 7.92
C THR A 469 19.27 -3.66 7.82
N GLY A 470 19.41 -4.36 6.68
CA GLY A 470 20.43 -5.37 6.44
C GLY A 470 20.09 -6.74 7.05
N LYS A 471 18.94 -6.86 7.72
CA LYS A 471 18.39 -8.10 8.27
C LYS A 471 16.90 -8.15 8.00
N ASP A 472 16.56 -8.15 6.71
CA ASP A 472 15.21 -8.01 6.23
C ASP A 472 14.73 -9.28 5.53
N LYS A 473 13.40 -9.37 5.37
CA LYS A 473 12.73 -10.29 4.46
C LYS A 473 11.85 -9.49 3.51
N SER A 474 11.57 -10.09 2.36
CA SER A 474 10.62 -9.55 1.39
C SER A 474 9.55 -10.58 1.07
N CYS A 475 8.29 -10.18 1.14
CA CYS A 475 7.17 -10.96 0.59
C CYS A 475 6.94 -10.55 -0.86
N LEU A 476 6.81 -11.52 -1.74
CA LEU A 476 6.52 -11.32 -3.16
C LEU A 476 5.46 -12.32 -3.62
N SER A 477 4.84 -12.02 -4.75
CA SER A 477 4.15 -13.03 -5.55
C SER A 477 4.83 -13.20 -6.90
N MET A 478 4.81 -14.43 -7.39
CA MET A 478 5.27 -14.80 -8.73
C MET A 478 4.08 -15.35 -9.51
N GLU A 479 3.66 -14.64 -10.54
CA GLU A 479 2.67 -15.11 -11.50
C GLU A 479 3.41 -15.85 -12.61
N ILE A 480 3.28 -17.18 -12.61
CA ILE A 480 4.08 -18.06 -13.45
C ILE A 480 3.18 -18.74 -14.49
N LYS A 481 3.70 -18.89 -15.72
CA LYS A 481 3.06 -19.73 -16.74
C LYS A 481 2.93 -21.17 -16.26
N HIS A 482 1.76 -21.76 -16.46
CA HIS A 482 1.49 -23.13 -16.02
C HIS A 482 2.02 -24.15 -17.03
N GLU A 483 3.35 -24.26 -17.12
CA GLU A 483 4.08 -25.11 -18.07
C GLU A 483 5.21 -25.87 -17.35
N VAL A 484 5.74 -26.91 -18.01
CA VAL A 484 6.83 -27.74 -17.45
C VAL A 484 8.07 -26.88 -17.24
N GLY A 485 8.61 -26.89 -16.02
CA GLY A 485 9.86 -26.20 -15.68
C GLY A 485 9.73 -24.72 -15.35
N SER A 486 8.54 -24.11 -15.42
CA SER A 486 8.37 -22.67 -15.17
C SER A 486 8.72 -22.27 -13.73
N LEU A 487 8.27 -23.03 -12.73
CA LEU A 487 8.64 -22.78 -11.33
C LEU A 487 10.14 -22.99 -11.12
N LEU A 488 10.72 -24.06 -11.69
CA LEU A 488 12.15 -24.33 -11.57
C LEU A 488 12.98 -23.17 -12.13
N SER A 489 12.59 -22.63 -13.28
CA SER A 489 13.26 -21.48 -13.91
C SER A 489 13.26 -20.25 -12.99
N ALA A 490 12.14 -19.98 -12.31
CA ALA A 490 12.07 -18.90 -11.32
C ALA A 490 12.94 -19.17 -10.08
N LEU A 491 12.96 -20.42 -9.58
CA LEU A 491 13.79 -20.81 -8.44
C LEU A 491 15.29 -20.77 -8.75
N ASP A 492 15.68 -21.06 -9.99
CA ASP A 492 17.08 -20.97 -10.44
C ASP A 492 17.59 -19.52 -10.41
N VAL A 493 16.75 -18.52 -10.69
CA VAL A 493 17.13 -17.11 -10.56
C VAL A 493 17.45 -16.76 -9.12
N TRP A 494 16.58 -17.12 -8.16
CA TRP A 494 16.85 -16.88 -6.73
C TRP A 494 18.17 -17.52 -6.28
N LYS A 495 18.40 -18.76 -6.70
CA LYS A 495 19.64 -19.50 -6.42
C LYS A 495 20.88 -18.81 -7.00
N LYS A 496 20.82 -18.36 -8.26
CA LYS A 496 21.92 -17.68 -8.95
C LYS A 496 22.34 -16.40 -8.24
N HIS A 497 21.39 -15.65 -7.68
CA HIS A 497 21.63 -14.43 -6.91
C HIS A 497 21.93 -14.67 -5.42
N GLY A 498 22.03 -15.94 -4.99
CA GLY A 498 22.35 -16.31 -3.61
C GLY A 498 21.27 -15.94 -2.59
N ILE A 499 20.00 -15.90 -3.02
CA ILE A 499 18.87 -15.47 -2.19
C ILE A 499 18.17 -16.69 -1.59
N ASN A 500 18.02 -16.70 -0.27
CA ASN A 500 17.36 -17.78 0.46
C ASN A 500 15.84 -17.55 0.53
N LEU A 501 15.04 -18.62 0.35
CA LEU A 501 13.59 -18.60 0.50
C LEU A 501 13.20 -19.09 1.90
N THR A 502 12.29 -18.39 2.56
CA THR A 502 11.73 -18.78 3.87
C THR A 502 10.29 -19.28 3.76
N CYS A 503 9.59 -18.99 2.65
CA CYS A 503 8.26 -19.50 2.36
C CYS A 503 8.07 -19.63 0.84
N LEU A 504 7.42 -20.70 0.40
CA LEU A 504 6.99 -20.92 -0.98
C LEU A 504 5.64 -21.64 -0.97
N GLU A 505 4.58 -20.94 -1.33
CA GLU A 505 3.20 -21.44 -1.28
C GLU A 505 2.52 -21.28 -2.63
N SER A 506 1.95 -22.37 -3.15
CA SER A 506 1.14 -22.33 -4.36
C SER A 506 -0.24 -21.71 -4.10
N ILE A 507 -0.70 -20.86 -5.01
CA ILE A 507 -2.01 -20.22 -5.01
C ILE A 507 -2.72 -20.60 -6.31
N TYR A 508 -3.85 -21.29 -6.20
CA TYR A 508 -4.61 -21.73 -7.37
C TYR A 508 -5.37 -20.56 -8.02
N ARG A 509 -5.27 -20.42 -9.35
CA ARG A 509 -6.02 -19.42 -10.14
C ARG A 509 -7.40 -19.95 -10.50
N GLN A 510 -8.44 -19.46 -9.82
CA GLN A 510 -9.81 -19.95 -9.97
C GLN A 510 -10.37 -19.82 -11.40
N GLU A 511 -10.09 -18.71 -12.10
CA GLU A 511 -10.71 -18.43 -13.41
C GLU A 511 -9.92 -18.99 -14.61
N GLN A 512 -8.59 -19.06 -14.51
CA GLN A 512 -7.70 -19.40 -15.62
C GLN A 512 -7.07 -20.79 -15.49
N GLY A 513 -7.17 -21.43 -14.32
CA GLY A 513 -6.42 -22.63 -13.99
C GLY A 513 -4.92 -22.37 -13.77
N GLY A 514 -4.24 -23.36 -13.21
CA GLY A 514 -2.83 -23.28 -12.85
C GLY A 514 -2.56 -22.57 -11.51
N TYR A 515 -1.30 -22.19 -11.29
CA TYR A 515 -0.82 -21.73 -9.99
C TYR A 515 0.08 -20.50 -10.10
N ASP A 516 -0.17 -19.53 -9.22
CA ASP A 516 0.77 -18.50 -8.82
C ASP A 516 1.48 -18.93 -7.53
N PHE A 517 2.49 -18.18 -7.11
CA PHE A 517 3.25 -18.50 -5.91
C PHE A 517 3.41 -17.28 -5.01
N PHE A 518 3.09 -17.44 -3.73
CA PHE A 518 3.53 -16.53 -2.69
C PHE A 518 4.91 -16.97 -2.22
N VAL A 519 5.85 -16.02 -2.18
CA VAL A 519 7.24 -16.27 -1.82
C VAL A 519 7.66 -15.30 -0.74
N GLU A 520 8.37 -15.81 0.27
CA GLU A 520 9.12 -14.99 1.21
C GLU A 520 10.61 -15.27 1.03
N VAL A 521 11.41 -14.22 0.86
CA VAL A 521 12.86 -14.31 0.65
C VAL A 521 13.60 -13.53 1.73
N VAL A 522 14.83 -13.94 2.04
CA VAL A 522 15.77 -13.16 2.84
C VAL A 522 16.39 -12.07 1.98
N GLY A 523 16.36 -10.84 2.48
CA GLY A 523 16.81 -9.65 1.77
C GLY A 523 15.71 -8.60 1.65
N HIS A 524 16.12 -7.35 1.51
CA HIS A 524 15.24 -6.23 1.26
C HIS A 524 15.05 -6.04 -0.25
N PHE A 525 13.85 -5.65 -0.69
CA PHE A 525 13.58 -5.36 -2.10
C PHE A 525 14.46 -4.24 -2.70
N ASP A 526 15.08 -3.41 -1.84
CA ASP A 526 15.99 -2.34 -2.26
C ASP A 526 17.47 -2.84 -2.33
N ASP A 527 17.77 -4.06 -1.90
CA ASP A 527 19.11 -4.66 -1.96
C ASP A 527 19.50 -5.00 -3.40
N ASP A 528 20.76 -4.77 -3.77
CA ASP A 528 21.24 -4.95 -5.16
C ASP A 528 21.02 -6.36 -5.70
N ASN A 529 21.32 -7.40 -4.91
CA ASN A 529 21.12 -8.78 -5.33
C ASN A 529 19.63 -9.12 -5.52
N VAL A 530 18.76 -8.60 -4.65
CA VAL A 530 17.30 -8.82 -4.75
C VAL A 530 16.74 -8.09 -5.96
N ARG A 531 17.13 -6.83 -6.21
CA ARG A 531 16.70 -6.06 -7.38
C ARG A 531 17.11 -6.72 -8.69
N GLN A 532 18.37 -7.16 -8.79
CA GLN A 532 18.87 -7.87 -9.98
C GLN A 532 18.15 -9.20 -10.19
N ALA A 533 17.84 -9.94 -9.12
CA ALA A 533 17.07 -11.18 -9.23
C ALA A 533 15.64 -10.90 -9.73
N VAL A 534 14.99 -9.85 -9.20
CA VAL A 534 13.62 -9.47 -9.62
C VAL A 534 13.60 -8.98 -11.07
N GLU A 535 14.62 -8.26 -11.53
CA GLU A 535 14.75 -7.85 -12.94
C GLU A 535 14.92 -9.07 -13.86
N GLU A 536 15.78 -10.02 -13.49
CA GLU A 536 15.96 -11.27 -14.25
C GLU A 536 14.68 -12.13 -14.26
N LEU A 537 13.95 -12.16 -13.14
CA LEU A 537 12.68 -12.87 -13.02
C LEU A 537 11.60 -12.37 -13.99
N GLN A 538 11.62 -11.08 -14.40
CA GLN A 538 10.65 -10.54 -15.37
C GLN A 538 10.66 -11.30 -16.70
N SER A 539 11.75 -12.01 -17.04
CA SER A 539 11.82 -12.83 -18.25
C SER A 539 11.06 -14.15 -18.14
N VAL A 540 10.77 -14.63 -16.93
CA VAL A 540 10.15 -15.94 -16.66
C VAL A 540 8.81 -15.84 -15.94
N CYS A 541 8.56 -14.80 -15.15
CA CYS A 541 7.33 -14.58 -14.41
C CYS A 541 7.09 -13.10 -14.08
N THR A 542 5.86 -12.74 -13.78
CA THR A 542 5.53 -11.41 -13.26
C THR A 542 5.70 -11.43 -11.74
N VAL A 543 6.45 -10.45 -11.21
CA VAL A 543 6.70 -10.34 -9.78
C VAL A 543 5.94 -9.15 -9.21
N LYS A 544 5.11 -9.38 -8.18
CA LYS A 544 4.53 -8.31 -7.37
C LYS A 544 5.22 -8.26 -6.02
N HIS A 545 5.75 -7.09 -5.67
CA HIS A 545 6.29 -6.84 -4.33
C HIS A 545 5.13 -6.67 -3.33
N LEU A 546 5.15 -7.43 -2.24
CA LEU A 546 4.14 -7.39 -1.18
C LEU A 546 4.66 -6.74 0.12
N GLY A 547 5.92 -6.31 0.16
CA GLY A 547 6.52 -5.61 1.30
C GLY A 547 7.89 -6.15 1.67
N SER A 548 8.73 -5.28 2.23
CA SER A 548 10.06 -5.62 2.76
C SER A 548 10.16 -5.12 4.18
N PHE A 549 10.67 -5.94 5.09
CA PHE A 549 10.57 -5.64 6.52
C PHE A 549 11.65 -6.35 7.34
N PRO A 550 12.00 -5.80 8.53
CA PRO A 550 12.98 -6.41 9.41
C PRO A 550 12.53 -7.79 9.91
N ILE A 551 13.48 -8.73 9.98
CA ILE A 551 13.26 -10.05 10.57
C ILE A 551 12.95 -9.91 12.06
N ALA A 552 11.91 -10.61 12.52
CA ALA A 552 11.58 -10.66 13.95
C ALA A 552 12.76 -11.24 14.76
N LYS A 553 13.21 -10.50 15.78
CA LYS A 553 14.39 -10.87 16.58
C LYS A 553 14.19 -12.10 17.45
N ARG A 554 12.95 -12.40 17.91
CA ARG A 554 12.55 -13.56 18.74
C ARG A 554 11.01 -13.66 18.87
N PRO A 555 10.43 -14.86 19.10
CA PRO A 555 9.04 -15.01 19.52
C PRO A 555 8.78 -14.34 20.88
N ILE A 556 7.65 -13.65 21.02
CA ILE A 556 7.19 -13.02 22.26
C ILE A 556 6.08 -13.89 22.86
N ARG A 557 6.04 -14.04 24.18
CA ARG A 557 4.92 -14.74 24.83
C ARG A 557 3.70 -13.82 24.85
N SER A 558 2.58 -14.28 24.26
CA SER A 558 1.32 -13.53 24.19
C SER A 558 0.75 -13.20 25.56
#